data_AF-A0A0L1KMP7-F1
#
_entry.id   AF-A0A0L1KMP7-F1
#
_cell.length_a   1.000
_cell.length_b   1.000
_cell.length_c   1.000
_cell.angle_alpha   90.00
_cell.angle_beta   90.00
_cell.angle_gamma   90.00
#
_symmetry.space_group_name_H-M   'P 1'
#
loop_
_entity.id
_entity.type
_entity.pdbx_description
1 polymer ?
#
loop_
_entity_poly.entity_id
_entity_poly.type
_entity_poly.pdbx_seq_one_letter_code
_entity_poly.pdbx_strand_id
1 'polypeptide(L)'
;MDQPGRLPQRMRYLNVLKNELSGYLNLARLPDTLKYFMAGKNQFSGSVHFTRLPAVLKILELSCNQLSGPLDLTRLPSSLSTLCLNKNSFSGTVDLSQLPQGLEQLYFSNNALSGEAFISDTFFDRVKVRDTNIIKRHMG
;
A
#
# COMPACT_ATOMS: atom_id res chain seq x y z
N MET A 1 26.47 -3.67 14.86
CA MET A 1 26.52 -4.93 14.08
C MET A 1 25.12 -5.17 13.55
N ASP A 2 24.95 -5.21 12.22
CA ASP A 2 23.65 -5.52 11.62
C ASP A 2 23.33 -7.00 11.85
N GLN A 3 22.14 -7.29 12.40
CA GLN A 3 21.65 -8.66 12.50
C GLN A 3 21.34 -9.20 11.10
N PRO A 4 21.70 -10.46 10.79
CA PRO A 4 21.39 -11.06 9.49
C PRO A 4 19.88 -10.97 9.19
N GLY A 5 19.55 -10.56 7.97
CA GLY A 5 18.17 -10.37 7.53
C GLY A 5 17.52 -9.03 7.91
N ARG A 6 18.26 -8.05 8.44
CA ARG A 6 17.78 -6.66 8.55
C ARG A 6 18.26 -5.82 7.37
N LEU A 7 17.35 -4.98 6.86
CA LEU A 7 17.69 -3.95 5.89
C LEU A 7 18.61 -2.88 6.54
N PRO A 8 19.56 -2.31 5.79
CA PRO A 8 20.40 -1.20 6.27
C PRO A 8 19.58 -0.04 6.82
N GLN A 9 19.92 0.42 8.03
CA GLN A 9 19.11 1.41 8.76
C GLN A 9 19.10 2.82 8.15
N ARG A 10 20.03 3.10 7.22
CA ARG A 10 20.09 4.37 6.48
C ARG A 10 19.48 4.28 5.08
N MET A 11 18.89 3.14 4.73
CA MET A 11 18.28 2.92 3.42
C MET A 11 17.10 3.87 3.22
N ARG A 12 17.11 4.57 2.09
CA ARG A 12 16.03 5.51 1.71
C ARG A 12 15.18 4.99 0.55
N TYR A 13 15.73 4.06 -0.22
CA TYR A 13 15.13 3.51 -1.42
C TYR A 13 15.39 2.01 -1.44
N LEU A 14 14.32 1.22 -1.55
CA LEU A 14 14.38 -0.22 -1.75
C LEU A 14 13.49 -0.57 -2.94
N ASN A 15 14.11 -1.09 -4.00
CA ASN A 15 13.42 -1.52 -5.19
C ASN A 15 13.82 -2.95 -5.52
N VAL A 16 12.84 -3.84 -5.46
CA VAL A 16 12.92 -5.24 -5.84
C VAL A 16 11.82 -5.59 -6.84
N LEU A 17 11.35 -4.61 -7.62
CA LEU A 17 10.32 -4.80 -8.63
C LEU A 17 10.72 -5.88 -9.64
N LYS A 18 9.74 -6.64 -10.11
CA LYS A 18 9.90 -7.61 -11.22
C LYS A 18 10.95 -8.68 -10.93
N ASN A 19 10.80 -9.36 -9.79
CA ASN A 19 11.60 -10.53 -9.44
C ASN A 19 10.68 -11.72 -9.15
N GLU A 20 11.28 -12.83 -8.73
CA GLU A 20 10.57 -14.03 -8.28
C GLU A 20 10.58 -14.14 -6.75
N LEU A 21 10.73 -13.01 -6.04
CA LEU A 21 10.77 -13.02 -4.58
C LEU A 21 9.43 -13.48 -4.02
N SER A 22 9.48 -14.33 -3.00
CA SER A 22 8.31 -14.93 -2.37
C SER A 22 8.38 -14.86 -0.85
N GLY A 23 7.33 -15.33 -0.19
CA GLY A 23 7.19 -15.29 1.27
C GLY A 23 6.41 -14.08 1.76
N TYR A 24 6.52 -13.80 3.05
CA TYR A 24 5.70 -12.79 3.75
C TYR A 24 6.42 -11.46 3.88
N LEU A 25 5.69 -10.36 3.68
CA LEU A 25 6.20 -9.01 3.90
C LEU A 25 5.94 -8.54 5.33
N ASN A 26 7.00 -8.47 6.13
CA ASN A 26 6.95 -7.82 7.44
C ASN A 26 7.28 -6.32 7.32
N LEU A 27 6.26 -5.52 6.99
CA LEU A 27 6.40 -4.07 6.80
C LEU A 27 6.86 -3.33 8.07
N ALA A 28 6.62 -3.88 9.26
CA ALA A 28 7.06 -3.31 10.53
C ALA A 28 8.58 -3.37 10.75
N ARG A 29 9.32 -4.05 9.86
CA ARG A 29 10.79 -4.12 9.88
C ARG A 29 11.46 -3.23 8.84
N LEU A 30 10.69 -2.42 8.11
CA LEU A 30 11.26 -1.44 7.19
C LEU A 30 12.06 -0.39 7.98
N PRO A 31 13.23 0.07 7.50
CA PRO A 31 13.99 1.13 8.15
C PRO A 31 13.19 2.43 8.25
N ASP A 32 13.30 3.13 9.38
CA ASP A 32 12.58 4.40 9.61
C ASP A 32 12.97 5.50 8.61
N THR A 33 14.13 5.38 7.94
CA THR A 33 14.58 6.32 6.91
C THR A 33 14.03 6.05 5.52
N LEU A 34 13.32 4.93 5.32
CA LEU A 34 12.90 4.47 4.01
C LEU A 34 11.77 5.36 3.46
N LYS A 35 12.01 5.95 2.29
CA LYS A 35 11.07 6.85 1.61
C LYS A 35 10.33 6.17 0.47
N TYR A 36 10.95 5.18 -0.15
CA TYR A 36 10.41 4.49 -1.31
C TYR A 36 10.61 2.99 -1.15
N PHE A 37 9.51 2.25 -1.12
CA PHE A 37 9.53 0.80 -1.12
C PHE A 37 8.76 0.28 -2.33
N MET A 38 9.47 -0.36 -3.26
CA MET A 38 8.90 -0.91 -4.48
C MET A 38 9.16 -2.42 -4.53
N ALA A 39 8.12 -3.20 -4.26
CA ALA A 39 8.16 -4.67 -4.20
C ALA A 39 7.06 -5.33 -5.05
N GLY A 40 6.44 -4.58 -5.95
CA GLY A 40 5.49 -5.11 -6.92
C GLY A 40 6.09 -6.07 -7.96
N LYS A 41 5.22 -6.83 -8.62
CA LYS A 41 5.58 -7.87 -9.62
C LYS A 41 6.54 -8.89 -9.02
N ASN A 42 6.11 -9.52 -7.94
CA ASN A 42 6.78 -10.61 -7.24
C ASN A 42 5.74 -11.70 -6.90
N GLN A 43 6.12 -12.63 -6.03
CA GLN A 43 5.29 -13.72 -5.54
C GLN A 43 5.07 -13.62 -4.02
N PHE A 44 5.12 -12.41 -3.45
CA PHE A 44 4.85 -12.21 -2.03
C PHE A 44 3.40 -12.56 -1.70
N SER A 45 3.17 -13.20 -0.57
CA SER A 45 1.85 -13.70 -0.16
C SER A 45 1.54 -13.41 1.31
N GLY A 46 0.31 -13.73 1.70
CA GLY A 46 -0.21 -13.46 3.03
C GLY A 46 -0.64 -12.01 3.25
N SER A 47 -0.98 -11.69 4.49
CA SER A 47 -1.45 -10.36 4.88
C SER A 47 -0.32 -9.38 5.14
N VAL A 48 -0.63 -8.09 4.98
CA VAL A 48 0.26 -6.99 5.36
C VAL A 48 -0.43 -6.10 6.38
N HIS A 49 0.36 -5.55 7.31
CA HIS A 49 -0.12 -4.64 8.33
C HIS A 49 0.62 -3.30 8.22
N PHE A 50 -0.11 -2.19 8.23
CA PHE A 50 0.44 -0.85 8.09
C PHE A 50 0.76 -0.19 9.45
N THR A 51 0.73 -0.95 10.54
CA THR A 51 0.82 -0.42 11.92
C THR A 51 2.15 0.25 12.27
N ARG A 52 3.22 -0.02 11.51
CA ARG A 52 4.58 0.52 11.74
C ARG A 52 5.30 0.83 10.42
N LEU A 53 4.63 1.55 9.53
CA LEU A 53 5.32 2.10 8.36
C LEU A 53 6.24 3.26 8.74
N PRO A 54 7.38 3.45 8.04
CA PRO A 54 8.24 4.61 8.26
C PRO A 54 7.48 5.92 8.10
N ALA A 55 7.61 6.84 9.07
CA ALA A 55 6.88 8.11 9.06
C ALA A 55 7.21 9.00 7.85
N VAL A 56 8.34 8.75 7.18
CA VAL A 56 8.83 9.48 5.99
C VAL A 56 8.55 8.75 4.67
N LEU A 57 7.81 7.63 4.70
CA LEU A 57 7.49 6.82 3.53
C LEU A 57 6.57 7.59 2.58
N LYS A 58 7.02 7.79 1.35
CA LYS A 58 6.29 8.50 0.29
C LYS A 58 5.58 7.56 -0.66
N ILE A 59 6.23 6.46 -1.03
CA ILE A 59 5.70 5.49 -1.99
C ILE A 59 5.79 4.09 -1.41
N LEU A 60 4.64 3.42 -1.38
CA LEU A 60 4.53 1.99 -1.11
C LEU A 60 3.93 1.30 -2.34
N GLU A 61 4.75 0.53 -3.05
CA GLU A 61 4.34 -0.20 -4.25
C GLU A 61 4.42 -1.71 -4.02
N LEU A 62 3.27 -2.37 -3.84
CA LEU A 62 3.12 -3.81 -3.61
C LEU A 62 2.27 -4.50 -4.70
N SER A 63 2.01 -3.84 -5.82
CA SER A 63 1.12 -4.34 -6.88
C SER A 63 1.60 -5.63 -7.52
N CYS A 64 0.69 -6.41 -8.11
CA CYS A 64 1.04 -7.65 -8.81
C CYS A 64 1.81 -8.64 -7.91
N ASN A 65 1.20 -9.02 -6.80
CA ASN A 65 1.67 -10.05 -5.88
C ASN A 65 0.48 -11.01 -5.55
N GLN A 66 0.67 -11.87 -4.56
CA GLN A 66 -0.34 -12.80 -4.05
C GLN A 66 -0.77 -12.40 -2.62
N LEU A 67 -0.66 -11.11 -2.27
CA LEU A 67 -1.01 -10.60 -0.94
C LEU A 67 -2.52 -10.67 -0.74
N SER A 68 -2.97 -10.90 0.49
CA SER A 68 -4.37 -11.16 0.78
C SER A 68 -4.80 -10.66 2.15
N GLY A 69 -6.10 -10.80 2.45
CA GLY A 69 -6.68 -10.39 3.72
C GLY A 69 -7.14 -8.93 3.76
N PRO A 70 -7.63 -8.48 4.93
CA PRO A 70 -8.17 -7.14 5.11
C PRO A 70 -7.08 -6.07 5.19
N LEU A 71 -7.47 -4.83 4.87
CA LEU A 71 -6.60 -3.67 4.96
C LEU A 71 -7.12 -2.70 6.04
N ASP A 72 -6.24 -2.34 6.99
CA ASP A 72 -6.47 -1.25 7.93
C ASP A 72 -5.67 -0.03 7.49
N LEU A 73 -6.37 0.98 6.96
CA LEU A 73 -5.78 2.19 6.39
C LEU A 73 -5.54 3.29 7.45
N THR A 74 -5.97 3.11 8.70
CA THR A 74 -5.92 4.15 9.76
C THR A 74 -4.50 4.52 10.20
N ARG A 75 -3.51 3.70 9.84
CA ARG A 75 -2.10 3.83 10.26
C ARG A 75 -1.15 4.23 9.12
N LEU A 76 -1.69 4.62 7.96
CA LEU A 76 -0.86 5.13 6.87
C LEU A 76 -0.15 6.43 7.28
N PRO A 77 1.14 6.61 6.98
CA PRO A 77 1.87 7.81 7.36
C PRO A 77 1.37 9.02 6.55
N SER A 78 1.32 10.18 7.18
CA SER A 78 0.87 11.44 6.55
C SER A 78 1.72 11.88 5.36
N SER A 79 2.96 11.38 5.26
CA SER A 79 3.88 11.66 4.16
C SER A 79 3.66 10.79 2.91
N LEU A 80 2.76 9.80 2.99
CA LEU A 80 2.49 8.89 1.88
C LEU A 80 1.74 9.63 0.76
N SER A 81 2.35 9.68 -0.42
CA SER A 81 1.77 10.29 -1.61
C SER A 81 1.22 9.24 -2.59
N THR A 82 1.76 8.01 -2.56
CA THR A 82 1.37 6.96 -3.51
C THR A 82 1.26 5.60 -2.82
N LEU A 83 0.09 4.98 -2.94
CA LEU A 83 -0.17 3.62 -2.48
C LEU A 83 -0.67 2.75 -3.63
N CYS A 84 0.12 1.73 -3.98
CA CYS A 84 -0.20 0.81 -5.05
C CYS A 84 -0.34 -0.62 -4.48
N LEU A 85 -1.58 -1.11 -4.44
CA LEU A 85 -1.94 -2.46 -3.96
C LEU A 85 -2.70 -3.27 -5.01
N ASN A 86 -2.84 -2.74 -6.23
CA ASN A 86 -3.62 -3.34 -7.30
C ASN A 86 -3.07 -4.72 -7.73
N LYS A 87 -3.94 -5.59 -8.26
CA LYS A 87 -3.58 -6.95 -8.70
C LYS A 87 -2.98 -7.77 -7.56
N ASN A 88 -3.77 -7.93 -6.51
CA ASN A 88 -3.54 -8.80 -5.37
C ASN A 88 -4.86 -9.52 -5.05
N SER A 89 -4.91 -10.20 -3.91
CA SER A 89 -6.09 -10.90 -3.40
C SER A 89 -6.59 -10.27 -2.09
N PHE A 90 -6.40 -8.96 -1.89
CA PHE A 90 -6.93 -8.25 -0.72
C PHE A 90 -8.46 -8.29 -0.73
N SER A 91 -9.07 -8.37 0.45
CA SER A 91 -10.51 -8.56 0.60
C SER A 91 -11.09 -7.80 1.80
N GLY A 92 -12.41 -7.73 1.87
CA GLY A 92 -13.13 -7.06 2.95
C GLY A 92 -13.34 -5.57 2.71
N THR A 93 -13.99 -4.93 3.67
CA THR A 93 -14.38 -3.53 3.59
C THR A 93 -13.25 -2.61 4.04
N VAL A 94 -12.94 -1.60 3.22
CA VAL A 94 -11.97 -0.55 3.55
C VAL A 94 -12.68 0.78 3.82
N ASP A 95 -12.23 1.47 4.86
CA ASP A 95 -12.63 2.84 5.14
C ASP A 95 -11.66 3.82 4.47
N LEU A 96 -12.14 4.48 3.42
CA LEU A 96 -11.36 5.42 2.62
C LEU A 96 -11.39 6.85 3.20
N SER A 97 -12.17 7.10 4.26
CA SER A 97 -12.15 8.39 4.99
C SER A 97 -10.85 8.60 5.78
N GLN A 98 -10.10 7.52 6.04
CA GLN A 98 -8.88 7.51 6.85
C GLN A 98 -7.60 7.68 6.00
N LEU A 99 -7.74 7.97 4.71
CA LEU A 99 -6.57 8.19 3.85
C LEU A 99 -5.83 9.47 4.25
N PRO A 100 -4.49 9.49 4.18
CA PRO A 100 -3.71 10.70 4.40
C PRO A 100 -4.14 11.85 3.49
N GLN A 101 -4.25 13.06 4.03
CA GLN A 101 -4.61 14.26 3.25
C GLN A 101 -3.64 14.52 2.07
N GLY A 102 -2.37 14.17 2.24
CA GLY A 102 -1.33 14.32 1.20
C GLY A 102 -1.29 13.17 0.19
N LEU A 103 -2.20 12.19 0.26
CA LEU A 103 -2.21 11.08 -0.66
C LEU A 103 -2.64 11.57 -2.05
N GLU A 104 -1.78 11.37 -3.03
CA GLU A 104 -2.02 11.81 -4.40
C GLU A 104 -2.51 10.70 -5.29
N GLN A 105 -2.13 9.44 -5.06
CA GLN A 105 -2.47 8.32 -5.92
C GLN A 105 -2.79 7.05 -5.13
N LEU A 106 -3.90 6.41 -5.47
CA LEU A 106 -4.36 5.18 -4.83
C LEU A 106 -4.77 4.14 -5.88
N TYR A 107 -4.11 2.98 -5.89
CA TYR A 107 -4.40 1.91 -6.83
C TYR A 107 -4.81 0.63 -6.09
N PHE A 108 -6.10 0.35 -6.05
CA PHE A 108 -6.69 -0.85 -5.44
C PHE A 108 -7.30 -1.81 -6.45
N SER A 109 -7.33 -1.45 -7.74
CA SER A 109 -7.90 -2.26 -8.81
C SER A 109 -7.50 -3.74 -8.75
N ASN A 110 -8.41 -4.64 -9.15
CA ASN A 110 -8.16 -6.08 -9.23
C ASN A 110 -7.82 -6.64 -7.83
N ASN A 111 -8.78 -6.48 -6.92
CA ASN A 111 -8.81 -7.05 -5.57
C ASN A 111 -10.28 -7.33 -5.21
N ALA A 112 -10.53 -8.11 -4.17
CA ALA A 112 -11.87 -8.37 -3.63
C ALA A 112 -12.29 -7.35 -2.55
N LEU A 113 -11.80 -6.12 -2.65
CA LEU A 113 -12.09 -5.04 -1.69
C LEU A 113 -13.48 -4.45 -1.92
N SER A 114 -14.15 -4.07 -0.84
CA SER A 114 -15.43 -3.35 -0.83
C SER A 114 -15.32 -2.08 -0.01
N GLY A 115 -16.29 -1.17 -0.16
CA GLY A 115 -16.36 0.05 0.63
C GLY A 115 -16.97 1.19 -0.16
N GLU A 116 -17.19 2.30 0.53
CA GLU A 116 -17.74 3.51 -0.07
C GLU A 116 -16.78 4.67 0.19
N ALA A 117 -16.52 5.45 -0.84
CA ALA A 117 -15.58 6.55 -0.81
C ALA A 117 -16.26 7.83 -1.26
N PHE A 118 -16.36 8.82 -0.38
CA PHE A 118 -16.70 10.19 -0.76
C PHE A 118 -15.40 10.90 -1.09
N ILE A 119 -15.15 11.10 -2.38
CA ILE A 119 -13.89 11.59 -2.90
C ILE A 119 -14.14 12.95 -3.57
N SER A 120 -13.31 13.93 -3.26
CA SER A 120 -13.34 15.23 -3.96
C SER A 120 -13.03 15.05 -5.45
N ASP A 121 -13.60 15.91 -6.30
CA ASP A 121 -13.42 15.83 -7.75
C ASP A 121 -11.94 15.77 -8.16
N THR A 122 -11.10 16.58 -7.50
CA THR A 122 -9.66 16.65 -7.76
C THR A 122 -8.90 15.34 -7.45
N PHE A 123 -9.46 14.51 -6.56
CA PHE A 123 -8.87 13.23 -6.15
C PHE A 123 -9.56 12.03 -6.82
N PHE A 124 -10.75 12.21 -7.39
CA PHE A 124 -11.60 11.14 -7.94
C PHE A 124 -10.90 10.30 -9.01
N ASP A 125 -10.19 10.96 -9.93
CA ASP A 125 -9.45 10.29 -11.00
C ASP A 125 -8.18 9.61 -10.51
N ARG A 126 -7.65 10.01 -9.36
CA ARG A 126 -6.42 9.46 -8.80
C ARG A 126 -6.65 8.20 -7.97
N VAL A 127 -7.91 7.88 -7.67
CA VAL A 127 -8.35 6.64 -7.04
C VAL A 127 -8.78 5.62 -8.09
N LYS A 128 -7.95 4.60 -8.30
CA LYS A 128 -8.16 3.51 -9.26
C LYS A 128 -8.64 2.24 -8.56
N VAL A 129 -9.94 1.94 -8.73
CA VAL A 129 -10.64 0.83 -8.06
C VAL A 129 -11.37 -0.11 -9.02
N ARG A 130 -11.02 -0.08 -10.32
CA ARG A 130 -11.56 -1.01 -11.34
C ARG A 130 -11.43 -2.48 -10.90
N ASP A 131 -12.46 -3.29 -11.11
CA ASP A 131 -12.54 -4.70 -10.67
C ASP A 131 -12.38 -4.83 -9.14
N THR A 132 -13.12 -4.01 -8.42
CA THR A 132 -13.35 -4.14 -6.97
C THR A 132 -14.84 -3.88 -6.72
N ASN A 133 -15.30 -4.08 -5.49
CA ASN A 133 -16.64 -3.69 -5.02
C ASN A 133 -16.63 -2.32 -4.32
N ILE A 134 -15.61 -1.48 -4.57
CA ILE A 134 -15.54 -0.13 -4.01
C ILE A 134 -16.38 0.82 -4.86
N ILE A 135 -17.28 1.52 -4.20
CA ILE A 135 -18.13 2.55 -4.79
C ILE A 135 -17.49 3.92 -4.54
N LYS A 136 -17.15 4.65 -5.61
CA LYS A 136 -16.71 6.04 -5.53
C LYS A 136 -17.91 6.96 -5.71
N ARG A 137 -18.06 7.94 -4.82
CA ARG A 137 -19.01 9.04 -4.92
C ARG A 137 -18.26 10.35 -4.93
N HIS A 138 -18.78 11.31 -5.69
CA HIS A 138 -18.32 12.68 -5.61
C HIS A 138 -18.72 13.26 -4.25
N MET A 139 -17.76 13.90 -3.58
CA MET A 139 -18.06 14.76 -2.44
C MET A 139 -18.67 16.04 -3.02
N GLY A 140 -19.95 16.29 -2.71
CA GLY A 140 -20.67 17.49 -3.15
C GLY A 140 -20.22 18.77 -2.46
#